data_AF-A0A813JXU8-F1
#
_entry.id   AF-A0A813JXU8-F1
#
_cell.length_a   1.000
_cell.length_b   1.000
_cell.length_c   1.000
_cell.angle_alpha   90.00
_cell.angle_beta   90.00
_cell.angle_gamma   90.00
#
_symmetry.space_group_name_H-M   'P 1'
#
loop_
_entity.id
_entity.type
_entity.pdbx_description
1 polymer ?
#
loop_
_entity_poly.entity_id
_entity_poly.type
_entity_poly.pdbx_seq_one_letter_code
_entity_poly.pdbx_strand_id
1 'polypeptide(L)'
;ARKEIASQSDVSEPFRNGVLLTGGFFALATLNDTFWFLFQGVFQSLGFTENTRTPESMSSTVVLIVFLGSTAAALLYSGLVLMVPSPVPSLESVLQEEEDAAKAYKKNRFSSLSRTWYYGLNLGQSYTISRDDGAWCFTEELAGQRYSGSLSPAGDWLQGELRDSSGSVAGTLRVRRGEGNTALSSIRPPGETEWGAQNEAMTPW
;
A
#
# COMPACT_ATOMS: atom_id res chain seq x y z
N ALA A 1 -1.81 17.43 20.19
CA ALA A 1 -1.12 16.86 19.00
C ALA A 1 -1.57 15.42 18.69
N ARG A 2 -0.83 14.32 18.99
CA ARG A 2 -1.22 12.98 18.47
C ARG A 2 -2.60 12.47 18.90
N LYS A 3 -2.95 12.56 20.20
CA LYS A 3 -4.29 12.19 20.70
C LYS A 3 -5.41 13.03 20.09
N GLU A 4 -5.09 14.27 19.76
CA GLU A 4 -6.01 15.25 19.19
C GLU A 4 -6.23 14.99 17.70
N ILE A 5 -5.17 14.65 16.96
CA ILE A 5 -5.26 14.19 15.56
C ILE A 5 -6.05 12.88 15.50
N ALA A 6 -5.77 11.93 16.40
CA ALA A 6 -6.50 10.67 16.48
C ALA A 6 -8.00 10.90 16.74
N SER A 7 -8.34 11.79 17.68
CA SER A 7 -9.72 12.17 17.99
C SER A 7 -10.39 12.89 16.80
N GLN A 8 -9.70 13.79 16.11
CA GLN A 8 -10.23 14.45 14.92
C GLN A 8 -10.41 13.50 13.73
N SER A 9 -9.59 12.45 13.64
CA SER A 9 -9.67 11.43 12.58
C SER A 9 -10.75 10.38 12.82
N ASP A 10 -11.28 10.26 14.04
CA ASP A 10 -12.33 9.29 14.37
C ASP A 10 -13.72 9.82 13.95
N VAL A 11 -13.92 9.92 12.64
CA VAL A 11 -15.22 10.25 12.04
C VAL A 11 -16.34 9.27 12.41
N SER A 12 -16.00 8.10 12.95
CA SER A 12 -16.95 7.07 13.35
C SER A 12 -17.49 7.25 14.77
N GLU A 13 -16.86 8.10 15.59
CA GLU A 13 -17.21 8.27 17.00
C GLU A 13 -18.71 8.49 17.28
N PRO A 14 -19.42 9.42 16.62
CA PRO A 14 -20.85 9.63 16.89
C PRO A 14 -21.70 8.40 16.51
N PHE A 15 -21.34 7.71 15.43
CA PHE A 15 -22.03 6.50 14.99
C PHE A 15 -21.77 5.32 15.91
N ARG A 16 -20.51 5.13 16.34
CA ARG A 16 -20.11 4.11 17.31
C ARG A 16 -20.87 4.30 18.62
N ASN A 17 -20.91 5.52 19.14
CA ASN A 17 -21.65 5.81 20.38
C ASN A 17 -23.15 5.52 20.22
N GLY A 18 -23.75 5.85 19.07
CA GLY A 18 -25.13 5.51 18.76
C GLY A 18 -25.40 4.00 18.70
N VAL A 19 -24.51 3.24 18.05
CA VAL A 19 -24.60 1.78 17.94
C VAL A 19 -24.44 1.12 19.31
N LEU A 20 -23.47 1.56 20.12
CA LEU A 20 -23.26 1.05 21.48
C LEU A 20 -24.44 1.36 22.40
N LEU A 21 -24.96 2.58 22.34
CA LEU A 21 -26.13 2.98 23.13
C LEU A 21 -27.35 2.13 22.75
N THR A 22 -27.59 1.94 21.46
CA THR A 22 -28.68 1.10 20.95
C THR A 22 -28.50 -0.35 21.41
N GLY A 23 -27.32 -0.93 21.20
CA GLY A 23 -26.99 -2.28 21.67
C GLY A 23 -27.19 -2.44 23.18
N GLY A 24 -26.83 -1.43 23.97
CA GLY A 24 -27.07 -1.37 25.42
C GLY A 24 -28.55 -1.39 25.80
N PHE A 25 -29.39 -0.63 25.09
CA PHE A 25 -30.85 -0.68 25.31
C PHE A 25 -31.45 -2.06 24.99
N PHE A 26 -31.03 -2.69 23.89
CA PHE A 26 -31.47 -4.05 23.57
C PHE A 26 -31.02 -5.05 24.64
N ALA A 27 -29.78 -4.93 25.15
CA ALA A 27 -29.29 -5.78 26.22
C ALA A 27 -30.12 -5.63 27.51
N LEU A 28 -30.44 -4.39 27.91
CA LEU A 28 -31.29 -4.13 29.07
C LEU A 28 -32.72 -4.67 28.88
N ALA A 29 -33.30 -4.53 27.68
CA ALA A 29 -34.60 -5.11 27.36
C ALA A 29 -34.58 -6.64 27.47
N THR A 30 -33.56 -7.29 26.90
CA THR A 30 -33.36 -8.75 27.04
C THR A 30 -33.24 -9.17 28.50
N LEU A 31 -32.48 -8.44 29.33
CA LEU A 31 -32.34 -8.73 30.76
C LEU A 31 -33.67 -8.58 31.52
N ASN A 32 -34.44 -7.53 31.24
CA ASN A 32 -35.76 -7.33 31.83
C ASN A 32 -36.73 -8.46 31.46
N ASP A 33 -36.80 -8.83 30.17
CA ASP A 33 -37.69 -9.89 29.71
C ASP A 33 -37.28 -11.26 30.25
N THR A 34 -35.97 -11.53 30.32
CA THR A 34 -35.43 -12.75 30.94
C THR A 34 -35.74 -12.81 32.43
N PHE A 35 -35.59 -11.69 33.15
CA PHE A 35 -35.93 -11.60 34.56
C PHE A 35 -37.41 -11.94 34.80
N TRP A 36 -38.32 -11.26 34.09
CA TRP A 36 -39.75 -11.55 34.23
C TRP A 36 -40.08 -12.98 33.83
N PHE A 37 -39.47 -13.51 32.77
CA PHE A 37 -39.67 -14.89 32.35
C PHE A 37 -39.26 -15.91 33.43
N LEU A 38 -38.12 -15.70 34.09
CA LEU A 38 -37.61 -16.62 35.12
C LEU A 38 -38.39 -16.52 36.45
N PHE A 39 -38.73 -15.31 36.87
CA PHE A 39 -39.36 -15.08 38.18
C PHE A 39 -40.88 -15.08 38.16
N GLN A 40 -41.52 -15.18 36.99
CA GLN A 40 -42.97 -15.15 36.87
C GLN A 40 -43.66 -16.19 37.77
N GLY A 41 -43.20 -17.44 37.79
CA GLY A 41 -43.82 -18.49 38.61
C GLY A 41 -43.74 -18.20 40.12
N VAL A 42 -42.67 -17.53 40.56
CA VAL A 42 -42.51 -17.10 41.96
C VAL A 42 -43.46 -15.96 42.27
N PHE A 43 -43.58 -14.96 41.38
CA PHE A 43 -44.53 -13.87 41.58
C PHE A 43 -45.99 -14.33 41.56
N GLN A 44 -46.31 -15.33 40.73
CA GLN A 44 -47.64 -15.94 40.69
C GLN A 44 -47.96 -16.71 41.96
N SER A 45 -47.02 -17.49 42.50
CA SER A 45 -47.25 -18.23 43.75
C SER A 45 -47.43 -17.33 44.96
N LEU A 46 -46.85 -16.12 44.90
CA LEU A 46 -47.03 -15.07 45.91
C LEU A 46 -48.27 -14.19 45.66
N GLY A 47 -49.03 -14.42 44.59
CA GLY A 47 -50.26 -13.69 44.27
C GLY A 47 -50.04 -12.28 43.73
N PHE A 48 -48.82 -11.93 43.29
CA PHE A 48 -48.52 -10.62 42.72
C PHE A 48 -49.01 -10.45 41.28
N THR A 49 -49.22 -11.55 40.55
CA THR A 49 -49.64 -11.53 39.13
C THR A 49 -50.73 -12.58 38.86
N GLU A 50 -51.71 -12.21 38.03
CA GLU A 50 -52.73 -13.15 37.56
C GLU A 50 -52.18 -14.07 36.46
N ASN A 51 -52.63 -15.32 36.45
CA ASN A 51 -52.12 -16.33 35.54
C ASN A 51 -52.77 -16.21 34.15
N THR A 52 -52.16 -15.41 33.27
CA THR A 52 -52.70 -15.11 31.94
C THR A 52 -51.91 -15.72 30.78
N ARG A 53 -50.81 -16.45 31.04
CA ARG A 53 -49.95 -16.98 29.96
C ARG A 53 -50.35 -18.39 29.52
N THR A 54 -50.61 -18.54 28.22
CA THR A 54 -50.75 -19.84 27.55
C THR A 54 -49.38 -20.40 27.15
N PRO A 55 -49.24 -21.72 26.91
CA PRO A 55 -47.99 -22.31 26.43
C PRO A 55 -47.44 -21.65 25.15
N GLU A 56 -48.32 -21.24 24.24
CA GLU A 56 -47.96 -20.51 23.02
C GLU A 56 -47.28 -19.16 23.34
N SER A 57 -47.80 -18.42 24.34
CA SER A 57 -47.21 -17.15 24.78
C SER A 57 -45.80 -17.32 25.37
N MET A 58 -45.52 -18.46 26.01
CA MET A 58 -44.18 -18.75 26.53
C MET A 58 -43.18 -18.98 25.41
N SER A 59 -43.57 -19.73 24.37
CA SER A 59 -42.73 -19.96 23.18
C SER A 59 -42.39 -18.64 22.48
N SER A 60 -43.38 -17.77 22.24
CA SER A 60 -43.17 -16.46 21.64
C SER A 60 -42.25 -15.56 22.49
N THR A 61 -42.36 -15.63 23.82
CA THR A 61 -41.50 -14.87 24.74
C THR A 61 -40.03 -15.31 24.64
N VAL A 62 -39.78 -16.63 24.56
CA VAL A 62 -38.41 -17.15 24.39
C VAL A 62 -37.80 -16.72 23.06
N VAL A 63 -38.57 -16.80 21.97
CA VAL A 63 -38.11 -16.34 20.64
C VAL A 63 -37.75 -14.86 20.67
N LEU A 64 -38.57 -14.03 21.31
CA LEU A 64 -38.30 -12.60 21.47
C LEU A 64 -37.01 -12.34 22.26
N ILE A 65 -36.82 -13.01 23.41
CA ILE A 65 -35.61 -12.89 24.23
C ILE A 65 -34.35 -13.22 23.42
N VAL A 66 -34.37 -14.32 22.65
CA VAL A 66 -33.24 -14.74 21.81
C VAL A 66 -32.96 -13.73 20.69
N PHE A 67 -34.01 -13.21 20.05
CA PHE A 67 -33.86 -12.20 19.00
C PHE A 67 -33.28 -10.88 19.54
N LEU A 68 -33.81 -10.36 20.65
CA LEU A 68 -33.30 -9.14 21.28
C LEU A 68 -31.86 -9.34 21.75
N GLY A 69 -31.55 -10.47 22.38
CA GLY A 69 -30.23 -10.77 22.89
C GLY A 69 -29.18 -10.90 21.78
N SER A 70 -29.52 -11.57 20.68
CA SER A 70 -28.61 -11.70 19.52
C SER A 70 -28.39 -10.35 18.82
N THR A 71 -29.45 -9.54 18.68
CA THR A 71 -29.35 -8.18 18.13
C THR A 71 -28.47 -7.29 19.01
N ALA A 72 -28.65 -7.32 20.33
CA ALA A 72 -27.82 -6.60 21.28
C ALA A 72 -26.33 -6.98 21.13
N ALA A 73 -26.03 -8.28 21.09
CA ALA A 73 -24.67 -8.79 20.95
C ALA A 73 -24.03 -8.35 19.63
N ALA A 74 -24.76 -8.42 18.51
CA ALA A 74 -24.26 -7.99 17.21
C ALA A 74 -23.95 -6.49 17.17
N LEU A 75 -24.83 -5.65 17.73
CA LEU A 75 -24.62 -4.20 17.81
C LEU A 75 -23.43 -3.85 18.70
N LEU A 76 -23.33 -4.47 19.87
CA LEU A 76 -22.20 -4.25 20.78
C LEU A 76 -20.88 -4.71 20.16
N TYR A 77 -20.86 -5.87 19.50
CA TYR A 77 -19.68 -6.34 18.77
C TYR A 77 -19.29 -5.37 17.65
N SER A 78 -20.26 -4.90 16.87
CA SER A 78 -20.01 -3.92 15.80
C SER A 78 -19.39 -2.64 16.36
N GLY A 79 -19.99 -2.06 17.40
CA GLY A 79 -19.48 -0.83 18.03
C GLY A 79 -18.12 -1.00 18.71
N LEU A 80 -17.87 -2.15 19.36
CA LEU A 80 -16.64 -2.38 20.13
C LEU A 80 -15.47 -2.94 19.32
N VAL A 81 -15.71 -3.58 18.17
CA VAL A 81 -14.67 -4.26 17.40
C VAL A 81 -14.55 -3.66 16.00
N LEU A 82 -15.66 -3.54 15.27
CA LEU A 82 -15.63 -3.11 13.87
C LEU A 82 -15.49 -1.59 13.73
N MET A 83 -15.95 -0.82 14.72
CA MET A 83 -15.90 0.64 14.71
C MET A 83 -14.77 1.21 15.59
N VAL A 84 -13.82 0.38 16.02
CA VAL A 84 -12.61 0.86 16.70
C VAL A 84 -11.80 1.67 15.69
N PRO A 85 -11.32 2.88 16.05
CA PRO A 85 -10.55 3.68 15.11
C PRO A 85 -9.28 2.93 14.75
N SER A 86 -8.94 2.93 13.46
CA SER A 86 -7.67 2.36 13.00
C SER A 86 -6.53 2.97 13.81
N PRO A 87 -5.59 2.15 14.33
CA PRO A 87 -4.47 2.68 15.08
C PRO A 87 -3.70 3.65 14.19
N VAL A 88 -3.52 4.88 14.67
CA VAL A 88 -2.73 5.88 13.94
C VAL A 88 -1.32 5.32 13.78
N PRO A 89 -0.82 5.18 12.53
CA PRO A 89 0.53 4.67 12.32
C PRO A 89 1.52 5.57 13.03
N SER A 90 2.57 4.97 13.58
CA SER A 90 3.63 5.75 14.21
C SER A 90 4.33 6.63 13.16
N LEU A 91 4.80 7.81 13.55
CA LEU A 91 5.58 8.66 12.63
C LEU A 91 6.76 7.87 12.04
N GLU A 92 7.41 7.05 12.85
CA GLU A 92 8.52 6.18 12.41
C GLU A 92 8.07 5.21 11.31
N SER A 93 6.93 4.55 11.46
CA SER A 93 6.43 3.63 10.43
C SER A 93 6.02 4.36 9.15
N VAL A 94 5.47 5.57 9.25
CA VAL A 94 5.15 6.38 8.06
C VAL A 94 6.43 6.82 7.34
N LEU A 95 7.43 7.31 8.09
CA LEU A 95 8.71 7.71 7.51
C LEU A 95 9.45 6.52 6.89
N GLN A 96 9.43 5.36 7.55
CA GLN A 96 10.02 4.13 7.03
C GLN A 96 9.30 3.68 5.75
N GLU A 97 7.96 3.72 5.72
CA GLU A 97 7.18 3.37 4.53
C GLU A 97 7.45 4.35 3.36
N GLU A 98 7.54 5.65 3.63
CA GLU A 98 7.92 6.65 2.63
C GLU A 98 9.35 6.43 2.10
N GLU A 99 10.29 6.11 2.99
CA GLU A 99 11.67 5.82 2.61
C GLU A 99 11.75 4.55 1.75
N ASP A 100 11.03 3.49 2.14
CA ASP A 100 10.99 2.23 1.41
C ASP A 100 10.25 2.38 0.07
N ALA A 101 9.18 3.16 0.02
CA ALA A 101 8.50 3.54 -1.22
C ALA A 101 9.41 4.36 -2.13
N ALA A 102 10.18 5.32 -1.60
CA ALA A 102 11.14 6.09 -2.36
C ALA A 102 12.29 5.21 -2.89
N LYS A 103 12.78 4.25 -2.09
CA LYS A 103 13.77 3.25 -2.52
C LYS A 103 13.22 2.35 -3.62
N ALA A 104 12.00 1.84 -3.46
CA ALA A 104 11.33 1.00 -4.45
C ALA A 104 11.07 1.75 -5.75
N TYR A 105 10.62 3.01 -5.67
CA TYR A 105 10.44 3.89 -6.81
C TYR A 105 11.76 4.12 -7.55
N LYS A 106 12.84 4.49 -6.84
CA LYS A 106 14.18 4.63 -7.42
C LYS A 106 14.67 3.33 -8.07
N LYS A 107 14.43 2.18 -7.45
CA LYS A 107 14.81 0.85 -7.97
C LYS A 107 14.04 0.49 -9.25
N ASN A 108 12.76 0.83 -9.32
CA ASN A 108 11.90 0.53 -10.47
C ASN A 108 12.02 1.56 -11.59
N ARG A 109 12.42 2.80 -11.31
CA ARG A 109 12.51 3.85 -12.34
C ARG A 109 13.44 3.46 -13.50
N PHE A 110 14.56 2.83 -13.18
CA PHE A 110 15.56 2.42 -14.16
C PHE A 110 15.35 0.99 -14.67
N SER A 111 14.45 0.19 -14.09
CA SER A 111 14.22 -1.20 -14.53
C SER A 111 13.84 -1.26 -16.02
N SER A 112 13.08 -0.28 -16.50
CA SER A 112 12.71 -0.13 -17.91
C SER A 112 13.88 0.17 -18.87
N LEU A 113 15.05 0.54 -18.35
CA LEU A 113 16.27 0.72 -19.14
C LEU A 113 16.99 -0.59 -19.42
N SER A 114 16.72 -1.67 -18.68
CA SER A 114 17.41 -2.95 -18.79
C SER A 114 17.03 -3.73 -20.06
N ARG A 115 17.50 -3.29 -21.22
CA ARG A 115 17.27 -3.90 -22.53
C ARG A 115 18.31 -3.45 -23.56
N THR A 116 18.20 -3.98 -24.77
CA THR A 116 18.93 -3.50 -25.94
C THR A 116 18.21 -2.31 -26.56
N TRP A 117 18.98 -1.28 -26.88
CA TRP A 117 18.53 -0.02 -27.44
C TRP A 117 19.22 0.20 -28.77
N TYR A 118 18.44 0.56 -29.78
CA TYR A 118 18.90 0.71 -31.16
C TYR A 118 18.87 2.18 -31.59
N TYR A 119 19.89 2.63 -32.30
CA TYR A 119 20.03 3.99 -32.77
C TYR A 119 20.78 4.05 -34.11
N GLY A 120 20.95 5.27 -34.62
CA GLY A 120 21.61 5.53 -35.90
C GLY A 120 20.70 5.29 -37.10
N LEU A 121 21.22 5.60 -38.30
CA LEU A 121 20.51 5.36 -39.56
C LEU A 121 20.24 3.86 -39.72
N ASN A 122 18.99 3.49 -39.99
CA ASN A 122 18.53 2.11 -40.13
C ASN A 122 18.65 1.21 -38.89
N LEU A 123 18.78 1.78 -37.68
CA LEU A 123 18.92 1.00 -36.43
C LEU A 123 20.11 0.03 -36.44
N GLY A 124 21.16 0.34 -37.22
CA GLY A 124 22.33 -0.52 -37.38
C GLY A 124 23.29 -0.49 -36.20
N GLN A 125 23.08 0.43 -35.24
CA GLN A 125 23.87 0.54 -34.02
C GLN A 125 22.99 0.22 -32.82
N SER A 126 23.58 -0.42 -31.81
CA SER A 126 22.85 -0.75 -30.59
C SER A 126 23.76 -0.79 -29.38
N TYR A 127 23.18 -0.51 -28.22
CA TYR A 127 23.81 -0.73 -26.93
C TYR A 127 22.86 -1.51 -26.01
N THR A 128 23.43 -2.26 -25.09
CA THR A 128 22.69 -3.04 -24.11
C THR A 128 22.94 -2.46 -22.73
N ILE A 129 21.86 -2.21 -22.00
CA ILE A 129 21.90 -1.96 -20.56
C ILE A 129 21.37 -3.21 -19.89
N SER A 130 22.18 -3.80 -19.01
CA SER A 130 21.78 -4.95 -18.21
C SER A 130 21.94 -4.63 -16.73
N ARG A 131 21.32 -5.46 -15.89
CA ARG A 131 21.50 -5.43 -14.44
C ARG A 131 22.03 -6.77 -13.98
N ASP A 132 23.25 -6.77 -13.46
CA ASP A 132 23.94 -7.97 -12.97
C ASP A 132 24.35 -7.75 -11.51
N ASP A 133 24.01 -8.68 -10.63
CA ASP A 133 24.22 -8.57 -9.16
C ASP A 133 23.81 -7.23 -8.54
N GLY A 134 22.77 -6.61 -9.09
CA GLY A 134 22.26 -5.30 -8.65
C GLY A 134 23.01 -4.09 -9.21
N ALA A 135 24.16 -4.28 -9.84
CA ALA A 135 24.89 -3.26 -10.58
C ALA A 135 24.33 -3.09 -12.00
N TRP A 136 24.34 -1.85 -12.50
CA TRP A 136 23.96 -1.56 -13.87
C TRP A 136 25.17 -1.64 -14.77
N CYS A 137 25.06 -2.35 -15.90
CA CYS A 137 26.14 -2.54 -16.85
C CYS A 137 25.71 -2.01 -18.21
N PHE A 138 26.60 -1.26 -18.85
CA PHE A 138 26.49 -0.81 -20.22
C PHE A 138 27.43 -1.62 -21.09
N THR A 139 26.99 -2.00 -22.29
CA THR A 139 27.86 -2.57 -23.32
C THR A 139 27.40 -2.10 -24.70
N GLU A 140 28.34 -1.70 -25.53
CA GLU A 140 28.11 -1.26 -26.90
C GLU A 140 29.23 -1.78 -27.80
N GLU A 141 28.90 -2.08 -29.04
CA GLU A 141 29.88 -2.40 -30.07
C GLU A 141 29.73 -1.40 -31.22
N LEU A 142 30.78 -0.61 -31.44
CA LEU A 142 30.80 0.46 -32.44
C LEU A 142 32.02 0.29 -33.33
N ALA A 143 31.79 0.08 -34.63
CA ALA A 143 32.87 -0.10 -35.63
C ALA A 143 33.88 -1.20 -35.26
N GLY A 144 33.40 -2.30 -34.66
CA GLY A 144 34.24 -3.43 -34.20
C GLY A 144 34.98 -3.17 -32.89
N GLN A 145 34.82 -1.99 -32.29
CA GLN A 145 35.35 -1.67 -30.97
C GLN A 145 34.25 -1.83 -29.91
N ARG A 146 34.54 -2.62 -28.88
CA ARG A 146 33.62 -2.82 -27.75
C ARG A 146 33.89 -1.77 -26.67
N TYR A 147 32.82 -1.17 -26.19
CA TYR A 147 32.81 -0.28 -25.03
C TYR A 147 31.94 -0.87 -23.93
N SER A 148 32.35 -0.71 -22.67
CA SER A 148 31.58 -1.17 -21.51
C SER A 148 31.78 -0.26 -20.30
N GLY A 149 30.86 -0.34 -19.35
CA GLY A 149 30.95 0.47 -18.14
C GLY A 149 29.94 0.09 -17.08
N SER A 150 30.27 0.32 -15.82
CA SER A 150 29.32 0.20 -14.71
C SER A 150 28.62 1.54 -14.51
N LEU A 151 27.29 1.52 -14.52
CA LEU A 151 26.44 2.69 -14.32
C LEU A 151 25.93 2.74 -12.88
N SER A 152 25.78 3.95 -12.36
CA SER A 152 25.19 4.24 -11.05
C SER A 152 24.12 5.32 -11.17
N PRO A 153 23.04 5.27 -10.37
CA PRO A 153 22.05 6.34 -10.35
C PRO A 153 22.65 7.69 -9.94
N ALA A 154 22.43 8.71 -10.77
CA ALA A 154 22.81 10.11 -10.57
C ALA A 154 21.60 11.01 -10.89
N GLY A 155 20.73 11.20 -9.89
CA GLY A 155 19.45 11.88 -10.07
C GLY A 155 18.52 11.11 -11.01
N ASP A 156 18.20 11.70 -12.16
CA ASP A 156 17.32 11.13 -13.19
C ASP A 156 18.07 10.29 -14.24
N TRP A 157 19.39 10.17 -14.10
CA TRP A 157 20.26 9.49 -15.05
C TRP A 157 20.91 8.27 -14.40
N LEU A 158 21.22 7.27 -15.20
CA LEU A 158 22.28 6.31 -14.92
C LEU A 158 23.57 6.86 -15.53
N GLN A 159 24.64 6.96 -14.74
CA GLN A 159 25.92 7.54 -15.17
C GLN A 159 27.08 6.62 -14.80
N GLY A 160 28.08 6.51 -15.67
CA GLY A 160 29.27 5.71 -15.41
C GLY A 160 30.41 6.01 -16.37
N GLU A 161 31.61 5.55 -16.01
CA GLU A 161 32.76 5.60 -16.91
C GLU A 161 32.59 4.59 -18.04
N LEU A 162 32.86 5.04 -19.26
CA LEU A 162 32.92 4.21 -20.45
C LEU A 162 34.37 3.78 -20.66
N ARG A 163 34.60 2.49 -20.77
CA ARG A 163 35.91 1.87 -21.01
C ARG A 163 35.91 1.14 -22.34
N ASP A 164 37.02 1.21 -23.03
CA ASP A 164 37.22 0.47 -24.28
C ASP A 164 37.67 -0.99 -24.02
N SER A 165 37.93 -1.75 -25.07
CA SER A 165 38.40 -3.14 -24.97
C SER A 165 39.77 -3.30 -24.29
N SER A 166 40.57 -2.23 -24.19
CA SER A 166 41.85 -2.20 -23.45
C SER A 166 41.67 -1.88 -21.96
N GLY A 167 40.46 -1.48 -21.54
CA GLY A 167 40.16 -0.99 -20.19
C GLY A 167 40.45 0.49 -19.98
N SER A 168 40.91 1.20 -21.02
CA SER A 168 41.18 2.64 -21.00
C SER A 168 39.87 3.42 -20.94
N VAL A 169 39.85 4.54 -20.21
CA VAL A 169 38.65 5.38 -20.07
C VAL A 169 38.44 6.16 -21.36
N ALA A 170 37.37 5.83 -22.09
CA ALA A 170 36.95 6.48 -23.32
C ALA A 170 36.00 7.67 -23.07
N GLY A 171 35.46 7.81 -21.86
CA GLY A 171 34.62 8.94 -21.47
C GLY A 171 33.71 8.65 -20.28
N THR A 172 32.72 9.50 -20.06
CA THR A 172 31.60 9.25 -19.14
C THR A 172 30.32 9.13 -19.97
N LEU A 173 29.55 8.07 -19.77
CA LEU A 173 28.22 7.90 -20.33
C LEU A 173 27.17 8.31 -19.30
N ARG A 174 26.10 8.96 -19.75
CA ARG A 174 24.84 9.01 -19.01
C ARG A 174 23.68 8.54 -19.89
N VAL A 175 22.71 7.85 -19.29
CA VAL A 175 21.50 7.39 -19.97
C VAL A 175 20.28 7.56 -19.06
N ARG A 176 19.15 7.98 -19.64
CA ARG A 176 17.86 8.04 -18.94
C ARG A 176 16.73 7.59 -19.84
N ARG A 177 15.57 7.36 -19.23
CA ARG A 177 14.33 7.09 -19.94
C ARG A 177 13.86 8.35 -20.69
N GLY A 178 13.61 8.22 -21.99
CA GLY A 178 12.92 9.21 -22.81
C GLY A 178 11.40 8.98 -22.80
N GLU A 179 10.69 9.67 -23.69
CA GLU A 179 9.25 9.49 -23.87
C GLU A 179 8.94 8.15 -24.58
N GLY A 180 7.76 7.59 -24.32
CA GLY A 180 7.32 6.37 -25.00
C GLY A 180 8.30 5.21 -24.83
N ASN A 181 8.84 4.67 -25.92
CA ASN A 181 9.81 3.56 -25.94
C ASN A 181 11.24 3.98 -26.32
N THR A 182 11.64 5.19 -25.90
CA THR A 182 12.98 5.72 -26.16
C THR A 182 13.89 5.88 -24.91
N ALA A 183 15.20 5.86 -25.14
CA ALA A 183 16.23 6.16 -24.15
C ALA A 183 17.08 7.30 -24.70
N LEU A 184 17.41 8.24 -23.81
CA LEU A 184 18.28 9.37 -24.13
C LEU A 184 19.65 9.09 -23.54
N SER A 185 20.69 9.11 -24.37
CA SER A 185 22.08 8.97 -23.94
C SER A 185 22.89 10.21 -24.28
N SER A 186 23.94 10.47 -23.50
CA SER A 186 24.95 11.48 -23.82
C SER A 186 26.31 10.98 -23.36
N ILE A 187 27.34 11.31 -24.12
CA ILE A 187 28.72 10.98 -23.79
C ILE A 187 29.46 12.29 -23.51
N ARG A 188 30.29 12.27 -22.47
CA ARG A 188 31.26 13.31 -22.18
C ARG A 188 32.66 12.73 -22.42
N PRO A 189 33.41 13.21 -23.43
CA PRO A 189 34.77 12.76 -23.69
C PRO A 189 35.71 12.97 -22.49
N PRO A 190 36.85 12.25 -22.42
CA PRO A 190 37.82 12.41 -21.35
C PRO A 190 38.41 13.82 -21.36
N GLY A 191 38.43 14.48 -20.20
CA GLY A 191 38.96 15.84 -20.05
C GLY A 191 37.99 16.96 -20.43
N GLU A 192 36.82 16.65 -20.99
CA GLU A 192 35.79 17.64 -21.26
C GLU A 192 34.89 17.87 -20.03
N THR A 193 34.41 19.10 -19.89
CA THR A 193 33.45 19.48 -18.83
C THR A 193 32.01 19.38 -19.28
N GLU A 194 31.77 19.59 -20.58
CA GLU A 194 30.43 19.64 -21.17
C GLU A 194 29.99 18.27 -21.68
N TRP A 195 28.69 18.04 -21.68
CA TRP A 195 28.13 16.82 -22.26
C TRP A 195 27.92 17.02 -23.76
N GLY A 196 28.25 16.00 -24.56
CA GLY A 196 27.91 15.98 -25.97
C GLY A 196 26.40 15.98 -26.21
N ALA A 197 26.02 16.07 -27.49
CA ALA A 197 24.63 16.03 -27.92
C ALA A 197 23.89 14.78 -27.40
N GLN A 198 22.60 14.94 -27.13
CA GLN A 198 21.75 13.82 -26.75
C GLN A 198 21.44 12.97 -27.96
N ASN A 199 21.69 11.67 -27.82
CA ASN A 199 21.28 10.66 -28.77
C ASN A 199 20.02 9.98 -28.26
N GLU A 200 19.05 9.79 -29.14
CA GLU A 200 17.84 9.04 -28.85
C GLU A 200 17.95 7.64 -29.45
N ALA A 201 17.68 6.64 -28.63
CA ALA A 201 17.63 5.24 -29.01
C ALA A 201 16.25 4.67 -28.71
N MET A 202 15.81 3.69 -29.48
CA MET A 202 14.52 3.04 -29.33
C MET A 202 14.68 1.54 -29.14
N THR A 203 13.70 0.89 -28.53
CA THR A 203 13.63 -0.58 -28.52
C THR A 203 12.48 -1.06 -29.41
N PRO A 204 12.65 -2.16 -30.18
CA PRO A 204 11.51 -2.87 -30.73
C PRO A 204 10.66 -3.47 -29.57
N TRP A 205 9.36 -3.58 -29.83
CA TRP A 205 8.32 -4.04 -28.88
C TRP A 205 8.49 -5.50 -28.48
#